data_AF-A0A3D1ZGK6-F1
#
_entry.id   AF-A0A3D1ZGK6-F1
#
_cell.length_a   1.000
_cell.length_b   1.000
_cell.length_c   1.000
_cell.angle_alpha   90.00
_cell.angle_beta   90.00
_cell.angle_gamma   90.00
#
_symmetry.space_group_name_H-M   'P 1'
#
loop_
_entity.id
_entity.type
_entity.pdbx_description
1 polymer ?
#
loop_
_entity_poly.entity_id
_entity_poly.type
_entity_poly.pdbx_seq_one_letter_code
_entity_poly.pdbx_strand_id
1 'polypeptide(L)' 'VAPAPRFTGVRIFDNYPLDDLVERIDWTPFFITWELRGTYPNILTDPKYGTAASNLFRDAQTMLDRIVEKKLFTA' A
#
# COMPACT_ATOMS: atom_id res chain seq x y z
N VAL A 1 -0.20 -29.60 22.73
CA VAL A 1 -0.84 -29.94 21.44
C VAL A 1 -1.12 -28.63 20.71
N ALA A 2 -0.78 -28.51 19.43
CA ALA A 2 -1.04 -27.28 18.67
C ALA A 2 -2.55 -27.12 18.41
N PRO A 3 -3.10 -25.89 18.43
CA PRO A 3 -4.52 -25.68 18.16
C PRO A 3 -4.85 -26.05 16.71
N ALA A 4 -5.97 -26.75 16.53
CA ALA A 4 -6.48 -27.02 15.19
C ALA A 4 -6.90 -25.71 14.48
N PRO A 5 -6.73 -25.61 13.16
CA PRO A 5 -7.15 -24.44 12.41
C PRO A 5 -8.67 -24.28 12.44
N ARG A 6 -9.15 -23.03 12.36
CA ARG A 6 -10.59 -22.71 12.32
C ARG A 6 -11.30 -23.24 11.07
N PHE A 7 -10.55 -23.54 10.01
CA PHE A 7 -11.07 -24.02 8.74
C PHE A 7 -10.02 -24.90 8.06
N THR A 8 -10.47 -25.91 7.32
CA THR A 8 -9.66 -26.83 6.52
C THR A 8 -10.17 -26.86 5.09
N GLY A 9 -9.28 -27.03 4.11
CA GLY A 9 -9.62 -26.96 2.68
C GLY A 9 -9.33 -25.58 2.07
N VAL A 10 -9.72 -25.40 0.80
CA VAL A 10 -9.48 -24.15 0.06
C VAL A 10 -10.51 -23.10 0.43
N ARG A 11 -10.06 -21.88 0.69
CA ARG A 11 -10.89 -20.68 0.84
C ARG A 11 -10.54 -19.70 -0.26
N ILE A 12 -11.53 -19.35 -1.07
CA ILE A 12 -11.39 -18.39 -2.17
C ILE A 12 -11.84 -17.02 -1.66
N PHE A 13 -11.08 -15.99 -2.02
CA PHE A 13 -11.41 -14.60 -1.79
C PHE A 13 -11.39 -13.89 -3.14
N ASP A 14 -12.56 -13.73 -3.75
CA ASP A 14 -12.69 -13.02 -5.03
C ASP A 14 -13.10 -11.57 -4.80
N ASN A 15 -12.49 -10.64 -5.54
CA ASN A 15 -12.76 -9.20 -5.46
C ASN A 15 -12.55 -8.64 -4.04
N TYR A 16 -11.39 -8.95 -3.48
CA TYR A 16 -11.06 -8.48 -2.13
C TYR A 16 -11.13 -6.94 -2.08
N PRO A 17 -11.68 -6.33 -1.01
CA PRO A 17 -11.80 -4.88 -0.90
C PRO A 17 -10.43 -4.20 -1.01
N LEU A 18 -10.24 -3.37 -2.05
CA LEU A 18 -8.95 -2.72 -2.30
C LEU A 18 -8.67 -1.61 -1.30
N ASP A 19 -9.69 -0.97 -0.75
CA ASP A 19 -9.62 -0.01 0.36
C ASP A 19 -8.94 -0.64 1.59
N ASP A 20 -9.33 -1.85 1.98
CA ASP A 20 -8.68 -2.59 3.06
C ASP A 20 -7.18 -2.83 2.79
N LEU A 21 -6.80 -3.03 1.52
CA LEU A 21 -5.41 -3.26 1.13
C LEU A 21 -4.60 -1.96 1.14
N VAL A 22 -5.19 -0.84 0.72
CA VAL A 22 -4.52 0.48 0.70
C VAL A 22 -4.03 0.87 2.10
N GLU A 23 -4.83 0.62 3.14
CA GLU A 23 -4.46 0.89 4.53
C GLU A 23 -3.26 0.05 5.03
N ARG A 24 -2.95 -1.06 4.34
CA ARG A 24 -1.91 -2.03 4.74
C ARG A 24 -0.64 -1.93 3.90
N ILE A 25 -0.56 -0.96 2.98
CA ILE A 25 0.62 -0.74 2.14
C ILE A 25 1.79 -0.31 3.02
N ASP A 26 2.90 -1.07 2.97
CA ASP A 26 4.20 -0.54 3.32
C ASP A 26 4.70 0.33 2.16
N TRP A 27 4.80 1.64 2.42
CA TRP A 27 5.23 2.62 1.44
C TRP A 27 6.74 2.68 1.25
N THR A 28 7.53 2.05 2.13
CA THR A 28 9.00 2.09 2.05
C THR A 28 9.53 1.48 0.74
N PRO A 29 9.11 0.27 0.30
CA PRO A 29 9.53 -0.27 -0.99
C PRO A 29 9.11 0.60 -2.17
N PHE A 30 7.94 1.23 -2.10
CA PHE A 30 7.47 2.15 -3.15
C PHE A 30 8.45 3.31 -3.36
N PHE A 31 8.89 3.99 -2.29
CA PHE A 31 9.89 5.06 -2.42
C PHE A 31 11.25 4.56 -2.92
N ILE A 32 11.68 3.37 -2.50
CA ILE A 32 12.91 2.74 -2.98
C ILE A 32 12.85 2.49 -4.49
N THR A 33 11.70 2.05 -5.03
CA THR A 33 11.49 1.89 -6.48
C THR A 33 11.66 3.21 -7.25
N TRP A 34 11.36 4.34 -6.61
CA TRP A 34 11.57 5.68 -7.15
C TRP A 34 12.94 6.29 -6.80
N GLU A 35 13.89 5.47 -6.34
CA GLU A 35 15.25 5.87 -5.93
C GLU A 35 15.31 6.88 -4.77
N LEU A 36 14.21 7.01 -4.01
CA LEU A 36 14.13 7.84 -2.82
C LEU A 36 14.49 7.00 -1.59
N ARG A 37 15.72 7.20 -1.08
CA ARG A 37 16.23 6.44 0.05
C ARG A 37 15.68 6.97 1.37
N GLY A 38 15.05 6.10 2.14
CA GLY A 38 14.50 6.39 3.47
C GLY A 38 13.36 5.43 3.80
N THR A 39 12.87 5.47 5.04
CA THR A 39 11.70 4.69 5.47
C THR A 39 10.47 5.59 5.56
N TYR A 40 9.30 5.06 5.23
CA TYR A 40 8.04 5.75 5.51
C TYR A 40 7.70 5.65 7.01
N PRO A 41 7.17 6.72 7.65
CA PRO A 41 6.85 8.04 7.09
C PRO A 41 8.01 9.05 7.11
N ASN A 42 9.15 8.71 7.72
CA ASN A 42 10.27 9.64 7.95
C ASN A 42 10.81 10.31 6.67
N ILE A 43 10.81 9.60 5.54
CA ILE A 43 11.28 10.11 4.25
C ILE A 43 10.50 11.35 3.77
N LEU A 44 9.25 11.54 4.22
CA LEU A 44 8.40 12.67 3.81
C LEU A 44 8.94 14.01 4.29
N THR A 45 9.68 14.02 5.40
CA THR A 45 10.30 15.23 5.98
C THR A 45 11.83 15.21 5.85
N ASP A 46 12.39 14.29 5.08
CA ASP A 46 13.83 14.20 4.86
C ASP A 46 14.35 15.49 4.19
N PRO A 47 15.50 16.04 4.64
CA PRO A 47 16.01 17.30 4.10
C PRO A 47 16.41 17.23 2.62
N LYS A 48 16.75 16.05 2.10
CA LYS A 48 17.15 15.85 0.71
C LYS A 48 15.98 15.39 -0.15
N TYR A 49 15.15 14.48 0.37
CA TYR A 49 14.12 13.79 -0.41
C TYR A 49 12.69 14.21 -0.08
N GLY A 50 12.44 14.89 1.05
CA GLY A 50 11.10 15.12 1.61
C GLY A 50 10.13 15.79 0.65
N THR A 51 10.56 16.82 -0.08
CA THR A 51 9.71 17.49 -1.08
C THR A 51 9.30 16.55 -2.21
N ALA A 52 10.25 15.78 -2.75
CA ALA A 52 9.96 14.82 -3.82
C ALA A 52 9.10 13.66 -3.32
N ALA A 53 9.43 13.10 -2.15
CA ALA A 53 8.69 12.01 -1.52
C ALA A 53 7.26 12.41 -1.19
N SER A 54 7.04 13.60 -0.61
CA SER A 54 5.70 14.10 -0.28
C SER A 54 4.84 14.35 -1.52
N ASN A 55 5.42 14.89 -2.59
CA ASN A 55 4.70 15.06 -3.85
C ASN A 55 4.32 13.72 -4.48
N LEU A 56 5.27 12.80 -4.58
CA LEU A 56 5.02 11.46 -5.13
C LEU A 56 3.98 10.70 -4.30
N PHE A 57 4.05 10.80 -2.97
CA PHE A 57 3.08 10.18 -2.06
C PHE A 57 1.67 10.70 -2.30
N ARG A 58 1.50 12.03 -2.39
CA ARG A 58 0.19 12.66 -2.68
C ARG A 58 -0.38 12.18 -4.03
N ASP A 59 0.47 12.13 -5.05
CA ASP A 59 0.03 11.72 -6.39
C ASP A 59 -0.35 10.23 -6.41
N ALA A 60 0.39 9.38 -5.68
CA ALA A 60 0.06 7.96 -5.49
C ALA A 60 -1.25 7.75 -4.73
N GLN A 61 -1.49 8.51 -3.65
CA GLN A 61 -2.76 8.49 -2.90
C GLN A 61 -3.94 8.86 -3.81
N THR A 62 -3.84 9.98 -4.55
CA THR A 62 -4.87 10.42 -5.50
C THR A 62 -5.17 9.35 -6.56
N MET A 63 -4.15 8.62 -7.02
CA MET A 63 -4.33 7.55 -7.98
C MET A 63 -5.02 6.33 -7.35
N LEU A 64 -4.65 5.94 -6.13
CA LEU A 64 -5.29 4.85 -5.40
C LEU A 64 -6.77 5.16 -5.11
N ASP A 65 -7.08 6.39 -4.68
CA ASP A 65 -8.46 6.84 -4.48
C ASP A 65 -9.28 6.63 -5.75
N ARG A 66 -8.77 7.08 -6.91
CA ARG A 66 -9.42 6.87 -8.20
C ARG A 66 -9.60 5.38 -8.53
N ILE A 67 -8.61 4.53 -8.25
CA ILE A 67 -8.68 3.09 -8.51
C ILE A 67 -9.78 2.44 -7.68
N VAL A 68 -9.86 2.78 -6.39
CA VAL A 68 -10.85 2.24 -5.45
C VAL A 68 -12.25 2.74 -5.79
N GLU A 69 -12.44 4.07 -5.90
CA GLU A 69 -13.74 4.69 -6.18
C GLU A 69 -14.36 4.18 -7.49
N LYS A 70 -13.54 4.07 -8.54
CA LYS A 70 -14.00 3.65 -9.86
C LYS A 70 -13.89 2.14 -10.09
N LYS A 71 -13.46 1.38 -9.09
CA LYS A 71 -13.25 -0.09 -9.15
C LYS A 71 -12.46 -0.50 -10.40
N LEU A 72 -11.34 0.19 -10.63
CA LEU A 72 -10.56 0.00 -11.85
C LEU A 72 -9.80 -1.34 -11.86
N PHE A 73 -9.46 -1.87 -10.68
CA PHE A 73 -8.73 -3.12 -10.49
C PHE A 73 -9.51 -4.08 -9.59
N THR A 74 -9.11 -5.36 -9.63
CA THR A 74 -9.63 -6.43 -8.76
C THR A 74 -8.44 -7.18 -8.14
N ALA A 75 -8.67 -7.76 -6.96
CA ALA A 75 -7.71 -8.58 -6.21
C ALA A 75 -8.37 -9.89 -5.77
#